data_AF-A0A4Q6Y5B2-F1
#
_entry.id   AF-A0A4Q6Y5B2-F1
#
_cell.length_a   1.000
_cell.length_b   1.000
_cell.length_c   1.000
_cell.angle_alpha   90.00
_cell.angle_beta   90.00
_cell.angle_gamma   90.00
#
_symmetry.space_group_name_H-M   'P 1'
#
loop_
_entity.id
_entity.type
_entity.pdbx_description
1 polymer ?
#
loop_
_entity_poly.entity_id
_entity_poly.type
_entity_poly.pdbx_seq_one_letter_code
_entity_poly.pdbx_strand_id
1 'polypeptide(L)'
;MDIVPGPPTLSFARDYTARFPRAAWVALGALACAAVLLRFGLFGDPIAGVDEQFYLLVGDRMWHGELPYLDIWDRKPVGLFVLFAAIRLLPGNGVLAAQLVATAFAAATALLIAVFTRKRVGWIPATMAGIFYLAALNTLWGDTTQTPVFYDLFVMAAACLTVRAAGTMDDRAFELDRS
;
A
#
# COMPACT_ATOMS: atom_id res chain seq x y z
N MET A 1 -29.11 46.63 -27.47
CA MET A 1 -28.74 46.76 -26.04
C MET A 1 -28.49 45.33 -25.62
N ASP A 2 -27.29 44.85 -25.93
CA ASP A 2 -27.05 43.43 -26.09
C ASP A 2 -26.44 42.89 -24.80
N ILE A 3 -27.17 41.98 -24.16
CA ILE A 3 -26.78 41.31 -22.94
C ILE A 3 -25.69 40.30 -23.33
N VAL A 4 -24.42 40.68 -23.14
CA VAL A 4 -23.30 39.74 -23.23
C VAL A 4 -23.40 38.77 -22.04
N PRO A 5 -23.56 37.45 -22.25
CA PRO A 5 -23.60 36.51 -21.14
C PRO A 5 -22.20 36.41 -20.52
N GLY A 6 -22.09 36.68 -19.22
CA GLY A 6 -20.85 36.50 -18.46
C GLY A 6 -20.39 35.03 -18.47
N PRO A 7 -19.08 34.77 -18.31
CA PRO A 7 -18.53 33.42 -18.37
C PRO A 7 -19.15 32.53 -17.26
N PRO A 8 -19.30 31.22 -17.50
CA PRO A 8 -19.86 30.31 -16.52
C PRO A 8 -18.98 30.28 -15.27
N THR A 9 -19.55 30.69 -14.14
CA THR A 9 -18.91 30.55 -12.83
C THR A 9 -18.84 29.06 -12.48
N LEU A 10 -17.69 28.43 -12.71
CA LEU A 10 -17.42 27.09 -12.22
C LEU A 10 -17.27 27.15 -10.69
N SER A 11 -18.37 26.89 -10.00
CA SER A 11 -18.40 26.68 -8.56
C SER A 11 -17.59 25.43 -8.23
N PHE A 12 -16.34 25.63 -7.78
CA PHE A 12 -15.55 24.61 -7.09
C PHE A 12 -16.07 24.43 -5.66
N ALA A 13 -17.30 23.96 -5.53
CA ALA A 13 -17.74 23.37 -4.27
C ALA A 13 -16.96 22.05 -4.12
N ARG A 14 -15.81 22.10 -3.45
CA ARG A 14 -15.17 20.88 -2.93
C ARG A 14 -16.10 20.35 -1.85
N ASP A 15 -16.94 19.40 -2.21
CA ASP A 15 -17.61 18.56 -1.23
C ASP A 15 -16.54 17.74 -0.48
N TYR A 16 -16.12 18.24 0.68
CA TYR A 16 -15.13 17.61 1.55
C TYR A 16 -15.68 16.37 2.29
N THR A 17 -16.97 16.07 2.16
CA THR A 17 -17.53 14.82 2.69
C THR A 17 -17.22 13.68 1.72
N ALA A 18 -15.99 13.15 1.81
CA ALA A 18 -15.61 11.92 1.13
C ALA A 18 -16.39 10.73 1.71
N ARG A 19 -17.68 10.61 1.36
CA ARG A 19 -18.39 9.35 1.55
C ARG A 19 -17.71 8.34 0.63
N PHE A 20 -17.06 7.34 1.23
CA PHE A 20 -16.56 6.20 0.47
C PHE A 20 -17.75 5.59 -0.28
N PRO A 21 -17.72 5.54 -1.63
CA PRO A 21 -18.81 4.92 -2.37
C PRO A 21 -18.90 3.46 -1.96
N ARG A 22 -20.10 2.86 -1.95
CA ARG A 22 -20.29 1.43 -1.62
C ARG A 22 -19.31 0.53 -2.39
N ALA A 23 -19.01 0.87 -3.63
CA ALA A 23 -18.03 0.19 -4.46
C ALA A 23 -16.60 0.15 -3.87
N ALA A 24 -16.17 1.18 -3.14
CA ALA A 24 -14.87 1.19 -2.47
C ALA A 24 -14.81 0.20 -1.31
N TRP A 25 -15.89 0.09 -0.53
CA TRP A 25 -15.99 -0.92 0.54
C TRP A 25 -16.03 -2.34 -0.01
N VAL A 26 -16.75 -2.55 -1.13
CA VAL A 26 -16.75 -3.84 -1.84
C VAL A 26 -15.34 -4.17 -2.35
N ALA A 27 -14.64 -3.21 -2.96
CA ALA A 27 -13.27 -3.41 -3.43
C ALA A 27 -12.32 -3.73 -2.26
N LEU A 28 -12.39 -2.99 -1.15
CA LEU A 28 -11.61 -3.26 0.05
C LEU A 28 -11.88 -4.69 0.57
N GLY A 29 -13.14 -5.06 0.73
CA GLY A 29 -13.51 -6.40 1.20
C GLY A 29 -13.03 -7.51 0.27
N ALA A 30 -13.19 -7.32 -1.04
CA ALA A 30 -12.73 -8.28 -2.05
C ALA A 30 -11.20 -8.44 -2.04
N LEU A 31 -10.46 -7.33 -1.94
CA LEU A 31 -8.99 -7.34 -1.92
C LEU A 31 -8.44 -7.90 -0.62
N ALA A 32 -9.03 -7.56 0.52
CA ALA A 32 -8.66 -8.14 1.81
C ALA A 32 -8.93 -9.66 1.83
N CYS A 33 -10.09 -10.08 1.34
CA CYS A 33 -10.42 -11.50 1.20
C CYS A 33 -9.44 -12.22 0.27
N ALA A 34 -9.14 -11.67 -0.90
CA ALA A 34 -8.17 -12.23 -1.84
C ALA A 34 -6.77 -12.32 -1.22
N ALA A 35 -6.31 -11.27 -0.51
CA ALA A 35 -5.00 -11.26 0.13
C ALA A 35 -4.87 -12.36 1.20
N VAL A 36 -5.92 -12.58 2.00
CA VAL A 36 -5.99 -13.66 2.98
C VAL A 36 -6.03 -15.02 2.30
N LEU A 37 -6.93 -15.24 1.33
CA LEU A 37 -7.08 -16.53 0.65
C LEU A 37 -5.80 -16.98 -0.05
N LEU A 38 -5.09 -16.06 -0.71
CA LEU A 38 -3.85 -16.37 -1.40
C LEU A 38 -2.68 -16.70 -0.45
N ARG A 39 -2.76 -16.28 0.81
CA ARG A 39 -1.69 -16.47 1.82
C ARG A 39 -2.06 -17.43 2.94
N PHE A 40 -3.31 -17.89 2.98
CA PHE A 40 -3.87 -18.63 4.12
C PHE A 40 -3.03 -19.87 4.50
N GLY A 41 -2.49 -20.58 3.51
CA GLY A 41 -1.67 -21.78 3.73
C GLY A 41 -0.33 -21.53 4.44
N LEU A 42 0.14 -20.28 4.48
CA LEU A 42 1.41 -19.90 5.11
C LEU A 42 1.23 -19.38 6.54
N PHE A 43 -0.02 -19.11 6.96
CA PHE A 43 -0.28 -18.51 8.25
C PHE A 43 0.13 -19.40 9.41
N GLY A 44 1.00 -18.87 10.27
CA GLY A 44 1.57 -19.54 11.43
C GLY A 44 2.73 -20.48 11.10
N ASP A 45 3.09 -20.65 9.83
CA ASP A 45 4.26 -21.46 9.46
C ASP A 45 5.56 -20.66 9.71
N PRO A 46 6.40 -21.06 10.69
CA PRO A 46 7.61 -20.33 11.05
C PRO A 46 8.76 -20.47 10.06
N ILE A 47 8.67 -21.40 9.09
CA ILE A 47 9.71 -21.62 8.07
C ILE A 47 9.28 -21.16 6.67
N ALA A 48 8.14 -20.47 6.57
CA ALA A 48 7.62 -19.96 5.31
C ALA A 48 8.56 -18.95 4.66
N GLY A 49 9.11 -18.01 5.42
CA GLY A 49 10.03 -16.98 4.93
C GLY A 49 11.48 -17.23 5.33
N VAL A 50 12.38 -17.32 4.35
CA VAL A 50 13.84 -17.49 4.59
C VAL A 50 14.40 -16.40 5.51
N ASP A 51 13.98 -15.14 5.31
CA ASP A 51 14.46 -14.00 6.09
C ASP A 51 13.58 -13.67 7.32
N GLU A 52 12.39 -14.28 7.44
CA GLU A 52 11.34 -13.88 8.41
C GLU A 52 11.81 -14.04 9.86
N GLN A 53 12.42 -15.19 10.16
CA GLN A 53 12.95 -15.49 11.49
C GLN A 53 14.02 -14.48 11.91
N PHE A 54 14.85 -14.06 10.96
CA PHE A 54 15.89 -13.07 11.21
C PHE A 54 15.27 -11.70 11.55
N TYR A 55 14.27 -11.24 10.79
CA TYR A 55 13.60 -9.97 11.08
C TYR A 55 12.89 -9.96 12.44
N LEU A 56 12.21 -11.07 12.77
CA LEU A 56 11.59 -11.25 14.09
C LEU A 56 12.61 -11.23 15.22
N LEU A 57 13.75 -11.91 15.03
CA LEU A 57 14.84 -11.92 16.00
C LEU A 57 15.38 -10.51 16.23
N VAL A 58 15.77 -9.79 15.17
CA VAL A 58 16.34 -8.44 15.32
C VAL A 58 15.33 -7.51 15.97
N GLY A 59 14.06 -7.56 15.58
CA GLY A 59 13.00 -6.77 16.19
C GLY A 59 12.82 -7.04 17.69
N ASP A 60 12.95 -8.30 18.13
CA ASP A 60 12.92 -8.66 19.55
C ASP A 60 14.17 -8.18 20.31
N ARG A 61 15.36 -8.30 19.70
CA ARG A 61 16.62 -7.88 20.31
C ARG A 61 16.74 -6.37 20.49
N MET A 62 16.08 -5.59 19.63
CA MET A 62 15.96 -4.14 19.81
C MET A 62 15.30 -3.75 21.15
N TRP A 63 14.38 -4.57 21.67
CA TRP A 63 13.77 -4.35 22.98
C TRP A 63 14.67 -4.78 24.16
N HIS A 64 15.74 -5.51 23.87
CA HIS A 64 16.76 -5.94 24.84
C HIS A 64 18.03 -5.06 24.79
N GLY A 65 17.99 -3.96 24.04
CA GLY A 65 19.08 -2.98 23.95
C GLY A 65 20.09 -3.24 22.84
N GLU A 66 19.90 -4.27 22.00
CA GLU A 66 20.76 -4.52 20.85
C GLU A 66 20.36 -3.61 19.68
N LEU A 67 21.33 -2.91 19.10
CA LEU A 67 21.12 -1.96 18.01
C LEU A 67 21.44 -2.61 16.65
N PRO A 68 20.57 -2.45 15.63
CA PRO A 68 20.89 -2.83 14.26
C PRO A 68 22.19 -2.16 13.78
N TYR A 69 22.99 -2.90 13.01
CA TYR A 69 24.30 -2.53 12.46
C TYR A 69 25.45 -2.36 13.45
N LEU A 70 25.16 -2.24 14.75
CA LEU A 70 26.20 -2.21 15.78
C LEU A 70 26.38 -3.60 16.39
N ASP A 71 25.30 -4.13 16.98
CA ASP A 71 25.32 -5.41 17.68
C ASP A 71 24.91 -6.56 16.75
N ILE A 72 23.95 -6.30 15.84
CA ILE A 72 23.53 -7.24 14.81
C ILE A 72 23.72 -6.62 13.43
N TRP A 73 24.69 -7.13 12.67
CA TRP A 73 24.98 -6.66 11.33
C TRP A 73 24.01 -7.21 10.28
N ASP A 74 23.50 -6.33 9.41
CA ASP A 74 22.75 -6.69 8.21
C ASP A 74 22.78 -5.55 7.15
N ARG A 75 22.38 -5.86 5.91
CA ARG A 75 22.36 -4.89 4.79
C ARG A 75 20.99 -4.24 4.52
N LYS A 76 19.92 -4.69 5.17
CA LYS A 76 18.55 -4.18 5.00
C LYS A 76 18.42 -2.84 5.73
N PRO A 77 17.49 -1.95 5.34
CA PRO A 77 17.34 -0.63 5.97
C PRO A 77 16.71 -0.69 7.36
N VAL A 78 17.03 0.27 8.22
CA VAL A 78 16.68 0.26 9.65
C VAL A 78 15.18 0.25 9.88
N GLY A 79 14.43 0.88 8.98
CA GLY A 79 12.98 0.95 9.04
C GLY A 79 12.32 -0.42 9.03
N LEU A 80 12.95 -1.43 8.41
CA LEU A 80 12.47 -2.81 8.44
C LEU A 80 12.53 -3.38 9.86
N PHE A 81 13.66 -3.23 10.55
CA PHE A 81 13.83 -3.74 11.91
C PHE A 81 12.95 -3.00 12.91
N VAL A 82 12.80 -1.67 12.75
CA VAL A 82 11.85 -0.88 13.54
C VAL A 82 10.41 -1.37 13.35
N LEU A 83 10.02 -1.73 12.12
CA LEU A 83 8.71 -2.30 11.84
C LEU A 83 8.52 -3.64 12.56
N PHE A 84 9.51 -4.54 12.52
CA PHE A 84 9.44 -5.82 13.22
C PHE A 84 9.48 -5.68 14.75
N ALA A 85 10.22 -4.70 15.27
CA ALA A 85 10.19 -4.33 16.69
C ALA A 85 8.80 -3.83 17.10
N ALA A 86 8.10 -3.08 16.24
CA ALA A 86 6.71 -2.69 16.48
C ALA A 86 5.74 -3.87 16.39
N ILE A 87 5.91 -4.78 15.43
CA ILE A 87 5.11 -6.02 15.31
C ILE A 87 5.25 -6.87 16.58
N ARG A 88 6.44 -6.90 17.20
CA ARG A 88 6.70 -7.65 18.43
C ARG A 88 5.81 -7.24 19.61
N LEU A 89 5.29 -6.01 19.61
CA LEU A 89 4.36 -5.50 20.62
C LEU A 89 2.95 -6.10 20.49
N LEU A 90 2.62 -6.72 19.35
CA LEU A 90 1.35 -7.40 19.17
C LEU A 90 1.31 -8.67 20.02
N PRO A 91 0.19 -8.96 20.70
CA PRO A 91 0.07 -10.16 21.53
C PRO A 91 0.04 -11.43 20.67
N GLY A 92 0.49 -12.54 21.25
CA GLY A 92 0.41 -13.86 20.63
C GLY A 92 1.67 -14.27 19.87
N ASN A 93 1.49 -15.06 18.81
CA ASN A 93 2.59 -15.61 18.01
C ASN A 93 3.16 -14.52 17.08
N GLY A 94 4.44 -14.19 17.25
CA GLY A 94 5.14 -13.18 16.46
C GLY A 94 5.19 -13.48 14.96
N VAL A 95 5.30 -14.75 14.57
CA VAL A 95 5.26 -15.18 13.16
C VAL A 95 3.90 -14.84 12.56
N LEU A 96 2.83 -15.31 13.19
CA LEU A 96 1.47 -15.03 12.72
C LEU A 96 1.19 -13.52 12.69
N ALA A 97 1.61 -12.79 13.72
CA ALA A 97 1.46 -11.33 13.76
C ALA A 97 2.18 -10.65 12.58
N ALA A 98 3.41 -11.05 12.27
CA ALA A 98 4.17 -10.51 11.14
C ALA A 98 3.49 -10.83 9.79
N GLN A 99 3.02 -12.06 9.61
CA GLN A 99 2.32 -12.48 8.38
C GLN A 99 0.99 -11.76 8.19
N LEU A 100 0.24 -11.51 9.27
CA LEU A 100 -0.98 -10.71 9.23
C LEU A 100 -0.68 -9.26 8.86
N VAL A 101 0.37 -8.66 9.42
CA VAL A 101 0.80 -7.30 9.07
C VAL A 101 1.28 -7.24 7.61
N ALA A 102 2.07 -8.20 7.14
CA ALA A 102 2.47 -8.29 5.74
C ALA A 102 1.25 -8.43 4.80
N THR A 103 0.27 -9.24 5.18
CA THR A 103 -1.00 -9.38 4.43
C THR A 103 -1.76 -8.06 4.38
N ALA A 104 -1.80 -7.30 5.48
CA ALA A 104 -2.43 -5.98 5.52
C ALA A 104 -1.72 -4.98 4.60
N PHE A 105 -0.38 -4.98 4.56
CA PHE A 105 0.39 -4.16 3.62
C PHE A 105 0.13 -4.56 2.16
N ALA A 106 0.14 -5.85 1.84
CA ALA A 106 -0.19 -6.34 0.49
C ALA A 106 -1.60 -5.90 0.06
N ALA A 107 -2.59 -6.05 0.93
CA ALA A 107 -3.97 -5.62 0.68
C ALA A 107 -4.07 -4.10 0.51
N ALA A 108 -3.35 -3.32 1.32
CA ALA A 108 -3.30 -1.87 1.20
C ALA A 108 -2.68 -1.42 -0.13
N THR A 109 -1.59 -2.06 -0.59
CA THR A 109 -0.99 -1.80 -1.90
C THR A 109 -1.99 -2.09 -3.02
N ALA A 110 -2.63 -3.26 -2.97
CA ALA A 110 -3.64 -3.65 -3.95
C ALA A 110 -4.83 -2.68 -3.99
N LEU A 111 -5.28 -2.20 -2.83
CA LEU A 111 -6.32 -1.20 -2.72
C LEU A 111 -5.87 0.14 -3.31
N LEU A 112 -4.63 0.55 -3.06
CA LEU A 112 -4.09 1.79 -3.62
C LEU A 112 -4.02 1.74 -5.15
N ILE A 113 -3.61 0.60 -5.72
CA ILE A 113 -3.69 0.33 -7.16
C ILE A 113 -5.13 0.51 -7.65
N ALA A 114 -6.10 -0.11 -6.98
CA ALA A 114 -7.51 0.00 -7.37
C ALA A 114 -8.04 1.44 -7.27
N VAL A 115 -7.79 2.13 -6.15
CA VAL A 115 -8.22 3.52 -5.93
C VAL A 115 -7.62 4.48 -6.94
N PHE A 116 -6.36 4.24 -7.34
CA PHE A 116 -5.67 5.06 -8.32
C PHE A 116 -6.21 4.84 -9.73
N THR A 117 -6.38 3.58 -10.15
CA THR A 117 -6.79 3.23 -11.51
C THR A 117 -8.29 3.38 -11.76
N ARG A 118 -9.14 3.30 -10.72
CA ARG A 118 -10.61 3.35 -10.85
C ARG A 118 -11.15 4.61 -11.51
N LYS A 119 -10.41 5.73 -11.47
CA LYS A 119 -10.82 6.96 -12.16
C LYS A 119 -10.79 6.82 -13.68
N ARG A 120 -9.98 5.90 -14.22
CA ARG A 120 -9.83 5.68 -15.67
C ARG A 120 -10.63 4.48 -16.17
N VAL A 121 -10.73 3.41 -15.38
CA VAL A 121 -11.31 2.13 -15.84
C VAL A 121 -12.55 1.68 -15.06
N GLY A 122 -12.97 2.44 -14.04
CA GLY A 122 -14.04 2.04 -13.13
C GLY A 122 -13.58 1.05 -12.05
N TRP A 123 -14.48 0.71 -11.11
CA TRP A 123 -14.12 -0.08 -9.92
C TRP A 123 -13.85 -1.56 -10.20
N ILE A 124 -14.57 -2.19 -11.12
CA ILE A 124 -14.42 -3.64 -11.38
C ILE A 124 -13.03 -3.94 -11.96
N PRO A 125 -12.58 -3.34 -13.09
CA PRO A 125 -11.26 -3.62 -13.64
C PRO A 125 -10.13 -3.17 -12.70
N ALA A 126 -10.34 -2.09 -11.96
CA ALA A 126 -9.39 -1.61 -10.96
C ALA A 126 -9.20 -2.60 -9.81
N THR A 127 -10.28 -3.23 -9.34
CA THR A 127 -10.22 -4.27 -8.31
C THR A 127 -9.52 -5.52 -8.85
N MET A 128 -9.82 -5.92 -10.10
CA MET A 128 -9.12 -7.02 -10.77
C MET A 128 -7.62 -6.76 -10.90
N ALA A 129 -7.20 -5.53 -11.19
CA ALA A 129 -5.78 -5.16 -11.21
C ALA A 129 -5.12 -5.33 -9.83
N GLY A 130 -5.81 -4.97 -8.74
CA GLY A 130 -5.34 -5.22 -7.38
C GLY A 130 -5.23 -6.71 -7.05
N ILE A 131 -6.20 -7.52 -7.44
CA ILE A 131 -6.15 -8.99 -7.28
C ILE A 131 -4.99 -9.58 -8.09
N PHE A 132 -4.80 -9.09 -9.32
CA PHE A 132 -3.68 -9.51 -10.16
C PHE A 132 -2.33 -9.18 -9.51
N TYR A 133 -2.18 -7.99 -8.92
CA TYR A 133 -1.00 -7.66 -8.12
C TYR A 133 -0.79 -8.66 -6.97
N LEU A 134 -1.83 -8.99 -6.20
CA LEU A 134 -1.73 -9.94 -5.10
C LEU A 134 -1.31 -11.34 -5.59
N ALA A 135 -1.87 -11.80 -6.71
CA ALA A 135 -1.50 -13.08 -7.30
C ALA A 135 -0.05 -13.08 -7.81
N ALA A 136 0.34 -12.03 -8.54
CA ALA A 136 1.71 -11.87 -9.05
C ALA A 136 2.73 -11.77 -7.92
N LEU A 137 2.40 -11.09 -6.83
CA LEU A 137 3.27 -10.96 -5.65
C LEU A 137 3.61 -12.33 -5.06
N ASN A 138 2.64 -13.26 -4.96
CA ASN A 138 2.92 -14.62 -4.50
C ASN A 138 3.84 -15.39 -5.46
N THR A 139 3.59 -15.30 -6.78
CA THR A 139 4.43 -15.95 -7.80
C THR A 139 5.87 -15.39 -7.82
N LEU A 140 6.04 -14.13 -7.42
CA LEU A 140 7.33 -13.44 -7.35
C LEU A 140 7.98 -13.53 -5.97
N TRP A 141 7.68 -14.58 -5.20
CA TRP A 141 8.28 -14.86 -3.90
C TRP A 141 8.00 -13.80 -2.82
N GLY A 142 6.92 -13.03 -2.98
CA GLY A 142 6.43 -12.06 -1.98
C GLY A 142 5.26 -12.61 -1.16
N ASP A 143 5.13 -13.92 -1.05
CA ASP A 143 4.04 -14.61 -0.36
C ASP A 143 4.08 -14.48 1.17
N THR A 144 5.27 -14.27 1.73
CA THR A 144 5.56 -14.15 3.18
C THR A 144 5.93 -12.72 3.59
N THR A 145 6.72 -12.54 4.65
CA THR A 145 7.15 -11.23 5.18
C THR A 145 8.39 -10.67 4.47
N GLN A 146 8.46 -10.86 3.15
CA GLN A 146 9.57 -10.35 2.36
C GLN A 146 9.52 -8.82 2.28
N THR A 147 10.70 -8.19 2.18
CA THR A 147 10.79 -6.72 2.18
C THR A 147 9.93 -6.02 1.12
N PRO A 148 9.76 -6.53 -0.12
CA PRO A 148 8.91 -5.90 -1.12
C PRO A 148 7.46 -5.72 -0.69
N VAL A 149 6.93 -6.67 0.09
CA VAL A 149 5.54 -6.60 0.56
C VAL A 149 5.27 -5.31 1.34
N PHE A 150 6.25 -4.86 2.12
CA PHE A 150 6.13 -3.64 2.92
C PHE A 150 6.41 -2.38 2.09
N TYR A 151 7.48 -2.37 1.29
CA TYR A 151 7.87 -1.15 0.58
C TYR A 151 7.00 -0.87 -0.66
N ASP A 152 6.38 -1.89 -1.27
CA ASP A 152 5.54 -1.74 -2.45
C ASP A 152 4.40 -0.74 -2.23
N LEU A 153 3.86 -0.67 -1.01
CA LEU A 153 2.85 0.31 -0.63
C LEU A 153 3.37 1.74 -0.81
N PHE A 154 4.58 2.00 -0.31
CA PHE A 154 5.22 3.32 -0.40
C PHE A 154 5.67 3.63 -1.83
N VAL A 155 6.18 2.63 -2.56
CA VAL A 155 6.53 2.78 -3.99
C VAL A 155 5.29 3.12 -4.82
N MET A 156 4.18 2.41 -4.60
CA MET A 156 2.92 2.71 -5.27
C MET A 156 2.40 4.09 -4.90
N ALA A 157 2.46 4.48 -3.62
CA ALA A 157 2.08 5.82 -3.18
C ALA A 157 2.93 6.91 -3.83
N ALA A 158 4.25 6.72 -3.91
CA ALA A 158 5.16 7.62 -4.59
C ALA A 158 4.80 7.73 -6.08
N ALA A 159 4.56 6.61 -6.77
CA ALA A 159 4.12 6.60 -8.16
C ALA A 159 2.80 7.37 -8.35
N CYS A 160 1.82 7.19 -7.46
CA CYS A 160 0.58 7.95 -7.48
C CYS A 160 0.82 9.46 -7.35
N LEU A 161 1.70 9.88 -6.44
CA LEU A 161 2.01 11.29 -6.22
C LEU A 161 2.74 11.89 -7.42
N THR A 162 3.72 11.18 -7.99
CA THR A 162 4.47 11.62 -9.17
C THR A 162 3.54 11.84 -10.37
N VAL A 163 2.63 10.91 -10.66
CA VAL A 163 1.68 11.05 -11.77
C VAL A 163 0.69 12.21 -11.53
N ARG A 164 0.28 12.43 -10.27
CA ARG A 164 -0.60 13.56 -9.93
C ARG A 164 0.11 14.91 -10.05
N ALA A 165 1.37 14.98 -9.65
CA ALA A 165 2.20 16.17 -9.79
C ALA A 165 2.39 16.52 -11.27
N ALA A 166 2.72 15.54 -12.12
CA ALA A 166 2.85 15.74 -13.56
C ALA A 166 1.58 16.30 -14.20
N GLY A 167 0.41 15.72 -13.90
CA GLY A 167 -0.86 16.24 -14.44
C GLY A 167 -1.18 17.68 -14.01
N THR A 168 -0.78 18.08 -12.79
CA THR A 168 -0.98 19.46 -12.31
C THR A 168 -0.07 20.46 -13.03
N MET A 169 1.11 20.03 -13.47
CA MET A 169 2.05 20.88 -14.22
C MET A 169 1.55 21.13 -15.65
N ASP A 170 1.03 20.09 -16.31
CA ASP A 170 0.45 20.20 -17.66
C ASP A 170 -0.74 21.17 -17.68
N ASP A 171 -1.64 21.07 -16.70
CA ASP A 171 -2.81 21.97 -16.58
C ASP A 171 -2.37 23.44 -16.47
N ARG A 172 -1.34 23.73 -15.67
CA ARG A 172 -0.81 25.10 -15.48
C ARG A 172 -0.09 25.63 -16.72
N ALA A 173 0.66 24.79 -17.42
CA ALA A 173 1.33 25.20 -18.65
C ALA A 173 0.33 25.58 -19.74
N PHE A 174 -0.78 24.84 -19.84
CA PHE A 174 -1.87 25.12 -20.77
C PHE A 174 -2.61 26.43 -20.43
N GLU A 175 -2.77 26.78 -19.15
CA GLU A 175 -3.37 28.05 -18.74
C GLU A 175 -2.51 29.27 -19.11
N LEU A 176 -1.18 29.15 -19.02
CA LEU A 176 -0.24 30.24 -19.34
C LEU A 176 -0.10 30.51 -20.85
N ASP A 177 -0.23 29.50 -21.70
CA ASP A 177 -0.22 29.66 -23.18
C ASP A 177 -1.48 30.38 -23.70
N ARG A 178 -2.53 30.47 -22.87
CA ARG A 178 -3.83 31.03 -23.23
C ARG A 178 -4.03 32.48 -22.78
N SER A 179 -3.12 33.04 -21.99
CA SER A 179 -3.13 34.41 -21.46
C SER A 179 -2.23 35.35 -22.24
#